data_AF-A0A950MLG2-F1
#
_entry.id   AF-A0A950MLG2-F1
#
_cell.length_a   1.000
_cell.length_b   1.000
_cell.length_c   1.000
_cell.angle_alpha   90.00
_cell.angle_beta   90.00
_cell.angle_gamma   90.00
#
_symmetry.space_group_name_H-M   'P 1'
#
loop_
_entity.id
_entity.type
_entity.pdbx_description
1 polymer ?
#
loop_
_entity_poly.entity_id
_entity_poly.type
_entity_poly.pdbx_seq_one_letter_code
_entity_poly.pdbx_strand_id
1 'polypeptide(L)' 'MARTESAMLALGTSAPDFVLPDVVTGKLVTTQAVHGPKGLLVMFICRHCPF' A
#
# COMPACT_ATOMS: atom_id res chain seq x y z
N MET A 1 14.17 3.00 6.83
CA MET A 1 14.35 2.86 5.37
C MET A 1 15.44 3.83 4.92
N ALA A 2 16.15 3.54 3.82
CA ALA A 2 17.21 4.40 3.29
C ALA A 2 16.65 5.72 2.73
N ARG A 3 17.47 6.76 2.59
CA ARG A 3 17.18 8.06 1.92
C ARG A 3 16.95 7.90 0.40
N THR A 4 16.23 6.88 -0.01
CA THR A 4 15.98 6.58 -1.42
C THR A 4 14.64 7.20 -1.80
N GLU A 5 14.67 8.04 -2.83
CA GLU A 5 13.46 8.65 -3.38
C GLU A 5 12.54 7.62 -4.02
N SER A 6 11.27 8.01 -4.22
CA SER A 6 10.29 7.15 -4.87
C SER A 6 10.66 6.85 -6.32
N ALA A 7 10.37 5.63 -6.79
CA ALA A 7 10.58 5.26 -8.19
C ALA A 7 9.61 5.96 -9.16
N MET A 8 8.57 6.62 -8.65
CA MET A 8 7.57 7.40 -9.41
C MET A 8 7.00 6.63 -10.60
N LEU A 9 6.23 5.57 -10.32
CA LEU A 9 5.48 4.82 -11.34
C LEU A 9 4.67 5.77 -12.23
N ALA A 10 4.60 5.44 -13.53
CA ALA A 10 3.85 6.24 -14.49
C ALA A 10 2.37 6.35 -14.10
N LEU A 11 1.80 7.54 -14.26
CA LEU A 11 0.38 7.74 -14.04
C LEU A 11 -0.46 6.88 -15.00
N GLY A 12 -1.57 6.35 -14.50
CA GLY A 12 -2.40 5.39 -15.24
C GLY A 12 -1.93 3.93 -15.12
N THR A 13 -0.81 3.66 -14.45
CA THR A 13 -0.41 2.28 -14.08
C THR A 13 -1.49 1.67 -13.20
N SER A 14 -2.00 0.49 -13.58
CA SER A 14 -2.97 -0.24 -12.78
C SER A 14 -2.34 -0.65 -11.45
N ALA A 15 -3.10 -0.50 -10.36
CA ALA A 15 -2.68 -1.01 -9.06
C ALA A 15 -2.51 -2.54 -9.14
N PRO A 16 -1.39 -3.09 -8.63
CA PRO A 16 -1.23 -4.53 -8.51
C PRO A 16 -2.21 -5.13 -7.50
N ASP A 17 -2.69 -6.35 -7.77
CA ASP A 17 -3.48 -7.11 -6.79
C ASP A 17 -2.60 -7.55 -5.61
N PHE A 18 -3.18 -7.51 -4.41
CA PHE A 18 -2.56 -7.98 -3.18
C PHE A 18 -3.55 -8.74 -2.31
N VAL A 19 -3.02 -9.67 -1.55
CA VAL A 19 -3.69 -10.37 -0.45
C VAL A 19 -2.70 -10.42 0.70
N LEU A 20 -2.92 -9.58 1.71
CA LEU A 20 -1.96 -9.39 2.81
C LEU A 20 -2.66 -9.54 4.16
N PRO A 21 -1.99 -10.11 5.18
CA PRO A 21 -2.53 -10.16 6.52
C PRO A 21 -2.51 -8.77 7.17
N ASP A 22 -3.64 -8.35 7.70
CA ASP A 22 -3.70 -7.26 8.66
C ASP A 22 -3.22 -7.76 10.03
N VAL A 23 -2.13 -7.18 10.52
CA VAL A 23 -1.51 -7.56 11.79
C VAL A 23 -2.33 -7.18 13.03
N VAL A 24 -3.33 -6.30 12.90
CA VAL A 24 -4.21 -5.90 14.01
C VAL A 24 -5.34 -6.91 14.19
N THR A 25 -6.02 -7.28 13.10
CA THR A 25 -7.18 -8.18 13.15
C THR A 25 -6.87 -9.63 12.82
N GLY A 26 -5.69 -9.92 12.24
CA GLY A 26 -5.30 -11.24 11.75
C GLY A 26 -6.00 -11.67 10.46
N LYS A 27 -6.87 -10.83 9.89
CA LYS A 27 -7.62 -11.15 8.67
C LYS A 27 -6.80 -10.88 7.42
N LEU A 28 -7.11 -11.59 6.35
CA LEU A 28 -6.59 -11.26 5.02
C LEU A 28 -7.36 -10.06 4.46
N VAL A 29 -6.61 -9.10 3.95
CA VAL A 29 -7.11 -7.92 3.24
C VAL A 29 -6.72 -8.05 1.78
N THR A 30 -7.69 -7.89 0.89
CA THR A 30 -7.48 -7.92 -0.55
C THR A 30 -7.69 -6.55 -1.18
N THR A 31 -7.10 -6.30 -2.34
CA THR A 31 -7.27 -5.04 -3.09
C THR A 31 -8.75 -4.73 -3.34
N GLN A 32 -9.57 -5.73 -3.67
CA GLN A 32 -11.00 -5.53 -3.93
C GLN A 32 -11.75 -5.11 -2.67
N ALA A 33 -11.38 -5.64 -1.50
CA ALA A 33 -12.06 -5.34 -0.24
C ALA A 33 -11.83 -3.90 0.24
N VAL A 34 -10.74 -3.25 -0.18
CA VAL A 34 -10.38 -1.88 0.24
C VAL A 34 -10.62 -0.83 -0.84
N HIS A 35 -11.06 -1.23 -2.03
CA HIS A 35 -11.34 -0.30 -3.12
C HIS A 35 -12.60 0.52 -2.80
N GLY A 36 -12.40 1.81 -2.52
CA GLY A 36 -13.48 2.74 -2.20
C GLY A 36 -13.97 3.56 -3.40
N PRO A 37 -15.12 4.24 -3.28
CA PRO A 37 -15.72 5.04 -4.37
C PRO A 37 -14.89 6.27 -4.76
N LYS A 38 -13.92 6.67 -3.93
CA LYS A 38 -13.00 7.80 -4.18
C LYS A 38 -11.58 7.35 -4.57
N GLY A 39 -11.37 6.05 -4.72
CA GLY A 39 -10.06 5.46 -4.95
C GLY A 39 -9.45 4.81 -3.71
N LEU A 40 -8.23 4.30 -3.89
CA LEU A 40 -7.44 3.60 -2.88
C LEU A 40 -6.11 4.34 -2.66
N LEU A 41 -5.81 4.68 -1.40
CA LEU A 41 -4.50 5.20 -1.01
C LEU A 41 -3.66 4.05 -0.44
N VAL A 42 -2.50 3.80 -1.06
CA VAL A 42 -1.52 2.81 -0.58
C VAL A 42 -0.29 3.54 -0.07
N MET A 43 0.16 3.20 1.13
CA MET A 43 1.34 3.78 1.76
C MET A 43 2.31 2.68 2.18
N PHE A 44 3.58 2.84 1.83
CA PHE A 44 4.66 1.97 2.31
C PHE A 44 5.37 2.68 3.45
N ILE A 45 5.15 2.21 4.68
CA ILE A 45 5.70 2.82 5.91
C ILE A 45 6.38 1.75 6.78
N CYS A 46 7.24 2.18 7.71
CA CYS A 46 7.77 1.28 8.74
C CYS A 46 7.96 1.98 10.09
N ARG A 47 8.02 1.18 11.15
CA ARG A 47 7.95 1.65 12.53
C ARG A 47 9.15 2.48 13.00
N HIS A 48 10.31 2.29 12.39
CA HIS A 48 11.58 2.82 12.91
C HIS A 48 12.33 3.61 11.84
N CYS A 49 11.59 4.30 10.97
CA CYS A 49 12.17 5.19 9.98
C CYS A 49 12.11 6.63 10.49
N PRO A 50 13.21 7.40 10.42
CA PRO A 50 13.18 8.85 10.65
C PRO A 50 12.69 9.63 9.41
N PHE A 51 12.42 8.93 8.30
CA PHE A 51 11.73 9.46 7.11
C PHE A 51 10.27 9.07 7.15
#